data_AF-A0A815R3K2-F1
#
_entry.id   AF-A0A815R3K2-F1
#
_cell.length_a   1.000
_cell.length_b   1.000
_cell.length_c   1.000
_cell.angle_alpha   90.00
_cell.angle_beta   90.00
_cell.angle_gamma   90.00
#
_symmetry.space_group_name_H-M   'P 1'
#
loop_
_entity.id
_entity.type
_entity.pdbx_description
1 polymer ?
#
loop_
_entity_poly.entity_id
_entity_poly.type
_entity_poly.pdbx_seq_one_letter_code
_entity_poly.pdbx_strand_id
1 'polypeptide(L)'
;MSASGTVQTNWTGTWYGATEAYPKGTLGNGWNVTFEIGPYPMVDNNCTMWRSIFKENGTIKLTKDNRFCREHGPDDLYIYDGSGGVKVAVQWIHNMLVSSFKYNGVFAVATMRMRGDILEEEILITGDNPAIKDVMVSVRTHSIHLKTMRRMSMSNKTISNSCKKNKGTISKKRG
;
A
#
# COMPACT_ATOMS: atom_id res chain seq x y z
N MET A 1 9.00 33.47 -7.05
CA MET A 1 9.11 32.14 -7.70
C MET A 1 7.99 31.28 -7.15
N SER A 2 6.94 31.07 -7.93
CA SER A 2 5.78 30.29 -7.50
C SER A 2 6.16 28.81 -7.53
N ALA A 3 6.12 28.14 -6.37
CA ALA A 3 6.28 26.70 -6.29
C ALA A 3 5.19 26.06 -7.17
N SER A 4 5.61 25.35 -8.21
CA SER A 4 4.74 24.49 -9.00
C SER A 4 4.07 23.52 -8.03
N GLY A 5 2.78 23.75 -7.75
CA GLY A 5 1.99 22.87 -6.90
C GLY A 5 2.04 21.46 -7.48
N THR A 6 2.80 20.59 -6.84
CA THR A 6 2.76 19.16 -7.10
C THR A 6 1.32 18.72 -6.87
N VAL A 7 0.64 18.34 -7.95
CA VAL A 7 -0.70 17.73 -7.87
C VAL A 7 -0.54 16.47 -7.03
N GLN A 8 -0.91 16.58 -5.76
CA GLN A 8 -0.76 15.48 -4.84
C GLN A 8 -1.75 14.38 -5.18
N THR A 9 -1.20 13.23 -5.53
CA THR A 9 -1.95 12.07 -5.99
C THR A 9 -2.80 11.51 -4.84
N ASN A 10 -4.13 11.43 -5.02
CA ASN A 10 -5.04 10.94 -3.98
C ASN A 10 -5.01 9.39 -3.87
N TRP A 11 -4.09 8.88 -3.07
CA TRP A 11 -3.94 7.45 -2.81
C TRP A 11 -4.91 6.88 -1.78
N THR A 12 -5.69 7.73 -1.11
CA THR A 12 -6.59 7.31 -0.04
C THR A 12 -7.63 6.33 -0.54
N GLY A 13 -7.83 5.23 0.18
CA GLY A 13 -8.83 4.22 -0.11
C GLY A 13 -8.30 2.79 0.00
N THR A 14 -9.12 1.86 -0.48
CA THR A 14 -8.79 0.44 -0.51
C THR A 14 -8.40 0.02 -1.93
N TRP A 15 -7.28 -0.66 -2.06
CA TRP A 15 -6.71 -1.12 -3.33
C TRP A 15 -6.53 -2.63 -3.29
N TYR A 16 -6.84 -3.31 -4.38
CA TYR A 16 -6.73 -4.77 -4.48
C TYR A 16 -5.95 -5.17 -5.74
N GLY A 17 -5.03 -6.12 -5.60
CA GLY A 17 -4.23 -6.62 -6.71
C GLY A 17 -3.49 -7.90 -6.36
N ALA A 18 -2.45 -8.21 -7.13
CA ALA A 18 -1.57 -9.35 -6.89
C ALA A 18 -0.10 -8.95 -7.01
N THR A 19 0.77 -9.69 -6.32
CA THR A 19 2.22 -9.59 -6.48
C THR A 19 2.70 -10.45 -7.63
N GLU A 20 3.59 -9.91 -8.44
CA GLU A 20 4.40 -10.68 -9.39
C GLU A 20 5.87 -10.49 -9.05
N ALA A 21 6.66 -11.56 -9.13
CA ALA A 21 8.09 -11.54 -8.86
C ALA A 21 8.88 -11.97 -10.10
N TYR A 22 10.02 -11.32 -10.30
CA TYR A 22 10.95 -11.60 -11.38
C TYR A 22 12.35 -11.87 -10.82
N PRO A 23 13.02 -12.98 -11.20
CA PRO A 23 12.52 -14.02 -12.09
C PRO A 23 11.31 -14.76 -11.51
N LYS A 24 10.42 -15.23 -12.41
CA LYS A 24 9.18 -15.91 -12.04
C LYS A 24 9.48 -17.13 -11.16
N GLY A 25 8.66 -17.35 -10.13
CA GLY A 25 8.79 -18.47 -9.20
C GLY A 25 9.55 -18.17 -7.90
N THR A 26 10.20 -17.00 -7.78
CA THR A 26 10.93 -16.61 -6.56
C THR A 26 10.04 -16.33 -5.34
N LEU A 27 8.76 -15.99 -5.55
CA LEU A 27 7.78 -15.74 -4.48
C LEU A 27 6.61 -16.76 -4.45
N GLY A 28 6.75 -17.94 -5.07
CA GLY A 28 5.65 -18.91 -5.18
C GLY A 28 4.49 -18.42 -6.05
N ASN A 29 3.31 -19.03 -5.90
CA ASN A 29 2.09 -18.56 -6.57
C ASN A 29 1.75 -17.17 -5.99
N GLY A 30 1.85 -16.12 -6.82
CA GLY A 30 1.77 -14.72 -6.38
C GLY A 30 0.66 -14.44 -5.37
N TRP A 31 0.95 -13.59 -4.38
CA TRP A 31 0.01 -13.25 -3.31
C TRP A 31 -1.01 -12.22 -3.79
N ASN A 32 -2.28 -12.40 -3.43
CA ASN A 32 -3.27 -11.33 -3.51
C ASN A 32 -2.98 -10.31 -2.42
N VAL A 33 -3.03 -9.03 -2.76
CA VAL A 33 -2.68 -7.93 -1.87
C VAL A 33 -3.85 -6.96 -1.76
N THR A 34 -4.15 -6.55 -0.54
CA THR A 34 -5.06 -5.43 -0.25
C THR A 34 -4.29 -4.34 0.47
N PHE A 35 -4.33 -3.11 -0.04
CA PHE A 35 -3.84 -1.92 0.66
C PHE A 35 -5.02 -1.10 1.17
N GLU A 36 -4.95 -0.65 2.42
CA GLU A 36 -5.85 0.34 3.01
C GLU A 36 -5.00 1.56 3.36
N ILE A 37 -5.12 2.62 2.56
CA ILE A 37 -4.29 3.82 2.65
C ILE A 37 -5.16 4.98 3.13
N GLY A 38 -4.73 5.65 4.18
CA GLY A 38 -5.37 6.83 4.74
C GLY A 38 -5.16 8.10 3.90
N PRO A 39 -5.64 9.26 4.39
CA PRO A 39 -5.30 10.56 3.82
C PRO A 39 -3.79 10.81 3.87
N TYR A 40 -3.29 11.74 3.07
CA TYR A 40 -1.91 12.18 3.21
C TYR A 40 -1.72 12.96 4.53
N PRO A 41 -0.62 12.77 5.29
CA PRO A 41 -0.39 13.48 6.54
C PRO A 41 -0.07 14.96 6.28
N MET A 42 -1.04 15.84 6.52
CA MET A 42 -0.93 17.29 6.30
C MET A 42 -0.35 18.08 7.48
N VAL A 43 -0.17 17.43 8.63
CA VAL A 43 0.25 18.06 9.89
C VAL A 43 1.50 17.35 10.39
N ASP A 44 2.45 18.13 10.89
CA ASP A 44 3.69 17.64 11.50
C ASP A 44 3.39 16.74 12.72
N ASN A 45 4.26 15.77 12.98
CA ASN A 45 4.10 14.76 14.01
C ASN A 45 2.79 13.96 13.93
N ASN A 46 2.20 13.85 12.74
CA ASN A 46 0.99 13.08 12.52
C ASN A 46 1.21 11.93 11.53
N CYS A 47 0.42 10.89 11.71
CA CYS A 47 0.47 9.66 10.94
C CYS A 47 -0.92 9.28 10.44
N THR A 48 -0.94 8.62 9.30
CA THR A 48 -2.14 8.08 8.67
C THR A 48 -1.95 6.58 8.43
N MET A 49 -3.04 5.83 8.41
CA MET A 49 -2.97 4.37 8.29
C MET A 49 -2.43 3.96 6.92
N TRP A 50 -1.57 2.96 6.90
CA TRP A 50 -1.22 2.22 5.69
C TRP A 50 -1.15 0.73 6.03
N ARG A 51 -2.26 0.03 5.84
CA ARG A 51 -2.32 -1.41 6.08
C ARG A 51 -2.15 -2.19 4.79
N SER A 52 -1.37 -3.26 4.83
CA SER A 52 -1.19 -4.21 3.73
C SER A 52 -1.55 -5.61 4.18
N ILE A 53 -2.48 -6.27 3.48
CA ILE A 53 -2.90 -7.65 3.75
C ILE A 53 -2.52 -8.51 2.56
N PHE A 54 -1.74 -9.56 2.81
CA PHE A 54 -1.30 -10.52 1.82
C PHE A 54 -2.03 -11.85 2.02
N LYS A 55 -2.63 -12.36 0.95
CA LYS A 55 -3.38 -13.60 0.94
C LYS A 55 -2.83 -14.55 -0.12
N GLU A 56 -2.75 -15.82 0.24
CA GLU A 56 -2.44 -16.91 -0.69
C GLU A 56 -3.59 -17.92 -0.58
N ASN A 57 -4.20 -18.28 -1.73
CA ASN A 57 -5.35 -19.18 -1.79
C ASN A 57 -6.48 -18.78 -0.80
N GLY A 58 -6.75 -17.48 -0.68
CA GLY A 58 -7.78 -16.93 0.21
C GLY A 58 -7.39 -16.85 1.70
N THR A 59 -6.28 -17.46 2.11
CA THR A 59 -5.78 -17.44 3.49
C THR A 59 -4.84 -16.26 3.71
N ILE A 60 -5.03 -15.51 4.80
CA ILE A 60 -4.12 -14.42 5.18
C ILE A 60 -2.78 -15.04 5.59
N LYS A 61 -1.71 -14.62 4.91
CA LYS A 61 -0.33 -15.04 5.22
C LYS A 61 0.43 -13.99 5.99
N LEU A 62 0.14 -12.72 5.73
CA LEU A 62 0.83 -11.60 6.33
C LEU A 62 -0.08 -10.39 6.38
N THR A 63 -0.05 -9.68 7.50
CA THR A 63 -0.60 -8.34 7.65
C THR A 63 0.52 -7.41 8.07
N LYS A 64 0.64 -6.25 7.42
CA LYS A 64 1.55 -5.18 7.83
C LYS A 64 0.73 -3.94 8.16
N ASP A 65 0.79 -3.53 9.42
CA ASP A 65 0.14 -2.32 9.93
C ASP A 65 1.13 -1.16 9.96
N ASN A 66 1.42 -0.62 8.78
CA ASN A 66 2.31 0.54 8.66
C ASN A 66 1.55 1.84 8.88
N ARG A 67 2.30 2.92 9.08
CA ARG A 67 1.79 4.28 9.16
C ARG A 67 2.56 5.20 8.23
N PHE A 68 1.86 6.07 7.51
CA PHE A 68 2.47 7.12 6.70
C PHE A 68 2.46 8.43 7.47
N CYS A 69 3.64 8.92 7.80
CA CYS A 69 3.86 9.96 8.78
C CYS A 69 4.61 11.16 8.18
N ARG A 70 4.40 12.31 8.81
CA ARG A 70 5.18 13.53 8.61
C ARG A 70 5.87 13.88 9.93
N GLU A 71 7.17 14.15 9.90
CA GLU A 71 7.93 14.57 11.08
C GLU A 71 8.02 16.10 11.13
N HIS A 72 8.83 16.73 10.27
CA HIS A 72 9.00 18.19 10.24
C HIS A 72 8.81 18.81 8.84
N GLY A 73 7.65 19.41 8.58
CA GLY A 73 7.35 20.05 7.30
C GLY A 73 6.96 19.09 6.18
N PRO A 74 6.58 19.62 4.99
CA PRO A 74 5.93 18.84 3.93
C PRO A 74 6.79 17.77 3.28
N ASP A 75 8.11 17.91 3.34
CA ASP A 75 9.08 17.03 2.67
C ASP A 75 9.66 15.96 3.60
N ASP A 76 9.45 16.08 4.91
CA ASP A 76 9.96 15.14 5.92
C ASP A 76 8.93 14.04 6.19
N LEU A 77 8.90 13.09 5.25
CA LEU A 77 7.93 12.01 5.20
C LEU A 77 8.58 10.65 5.44
N TYR A 78 7.87 9.77 6.14
CA TYR A 78 8.34 8.41 6.38
C TYR A 78 7.20 7.40 6.52
N ILE A 79 7.49 6.14 6.21
CA ILE A 79 6.66 4.99 6.56
C ILE A 79 7.20 4.39 7.85
N TYR A 80 6.37 4.32 8.88
CA TYR A 80 6.67 3.65 10.14
C TYR A 80 6.09 2.24 10.15
N ASP A 81 6.95 1.25 10.33
CA ASP A 81 6.52 -0.12 10.60
C ASP A 81 6.12 -0.22 12.08
N GLY A 82 4.81 -0.32 12.33
CA GLY A 82 4.22 -0.41 13.66
C GLY A 82 4.76 -1.56 14.51
N SER A 83 5.18 -2.64 13.86
CA SER A 83 5.63 -3.88 14.51
C SER A 83 7.15 -3.93 14.75
N GLY A 84 7.92 -3.27 13.89
CA GLY A 84 9.39 -3.31 13.92
C GLY A 84 10.06 -2.05 14.47
N GLY A 85 9.31 -0.95 14.66
CA GLY A 85 9.89 0.34 15.08
C GLY A 85 10.77 1.01 14.01
N VAL A 86 10.74 0.49 12.78
CA VAL A 86 11.58 0.98 11.67
C VAL A 86 10.89 2.16 11.01
N LYS A 87 11.62 3.28 10.89
CA LYS A 87 11.26 4.42 10.04
C LYS A 87 11.95 4.27 8.69
N VAL A 88 11.17 4.25 7.62
CA VAL A 88 11.66 4.27 6.24
C VAL A 88 11.36 5.65 5.65
N ALA A 89 12.39 6.45 5.42
CA ALA A 89 12.22 7.75 4.78
C ALA A 89 11.64 7.59 3.37
N VAL A 90 10.72 8.47 3.02
CA VAL A 90 10.07 8.49 1.70
C VAL A 90 10.05 9.90 1.15
N GLN A 91 10.11 10.02 -0.18
CA GLN A 91 10.09 11.30 -0.86
C GLN A 91 9.19 11.25 -2.08
N TRP A 92 8.57 12.38 -2.40
CA TRP A 92 7.85 12.55 -3.65
C TRP A 92 8.81 12.94 -4.77
N ILE A 93 8.79 12.18 -5.86
CA ILE A 93 9.47 12.52 -7.11
C ILE A 93 8.40 12.57 -8.19
N HIS A 94 8.03 13.78 -8.60
CA HIS A 94 6.89 14.04 -9.48
C HIS A 94 5.59 13.45 -8.90
N ASN A 95 5.08 12.37 -9.50
CA ASN A 95 3.86 11.67 -9.10
C ASN A 95 4.13 10.32 -8.40
N MET A 96 5.38 10.05 -8.04
CA MET A 96 5.83 8.79 -7.43
C MET A 96 6.28 9.03 -5.99
N LEU A 97 5.86 8.15 -5.07
CA LEU A 97 6.50 8.05 -3.75
C LEU A 97 7.65 7.06 -3.89
N VAL A 98 8.83 7.49 -3.49
CA VAL A 98 10.06 6.70 -3.56
C VAL A 98 10.60 6.50 -2.17
N SER A 99 10.99 5.27 -1.87
CA SER A 99 11.73 4.93 -0.67
C SER A 99 12.92 4.05 -1.02
N SER A 100 13.99 4.18 -0.24
CA SER A 100 15.12 3.26 -0.30
C SER A 100 15.50 2.84 1.11
N PHE A 101 15.87 1.59 1.27
CA PHE A 101 16.29 1.07 2.56
C PHE A 101 17.31 -0.05 2.38
N LYS A 102 18.17 -0.18 3.38
CA LYS A 102 19.16 -1.25 3.47
C LYS A 102 18.88 -2.09 4.70
N TYR A 103 18.81 -3.40 4.53
CA TYR A 103 18.57 -4.32 5.63
C TYR A 103 19.26 -5.66 5.34
N ASN A 104 20.03 -6.16 6.30
CA ASN A 104 20.65 -7.49 6.25
C ASN A 104 21.43 -7.78 4.93
N GLY A 105 22.29 -6.85 4.50
CA GLY A 105 23.08 -7.01 3.27
C GLY A 105 22.28 -6.90 1.97
N VAL A 106 21.04 -6.40 2.04
CA VAL A 106 20.18 -6.12 0.89
C VAL A 106 19.93 -4.63 0.80
N PHE A 107 20.00 -4.09 -0.41
CA PHE A 107 19.52 -2.75 -0.74
C PHE A 107 18.23 -2.88 -1.55
N ALA A 108 17.21 -2.13 -1.16
CA ALA A 108 15.93 -2.11 -1.85
C ALA A 108 15.50 -0.68 -2.16
N VAL A 109 14.89 -0.50 -3.33
CA VAL A 109 14.21 0.72 -3.74
C VAL A 109 12.77 0.38 -4.05
N ALA A 110 11.84 1.01 -3.35
CA ALA A 110 10.42 0.89 -3.63
C ALA A 110 9.92 2.18 -4.29
N THR A 111 9.15 2.04 -5.35
CA THR A 111 8.47 3.14 -6.02
C THR A 111 6.99 2.83 -6.07
N MET A 112 6.16 3.79 -5.71
CA MET A 112 4.70 3.67 -5.82
C MET A 112 4.14 4.84 -6.63
N ARG A 113 3.25 4.56 -7.57
CA ARG A 113 2.64 5.57 -8.44
C ARG A 113 1.20 5.23 -8.77
N MET A 114 0.39 6.26 -8.99
CA MET A 114 -0.98 6.09 -9.45
C MET A 114 -1.10 6.45 -10.93
N ARG A 115 -1.90 5.67 -11.65
CA ARG A 115 -2.24 5.86 -13.06
C ARG A 115 -3.74 5.66 -13.22
N GLY A 116 -4.50 6.75 -13.12
CA GLY A 116 -5.97 6.69 -13.05
C GLY A 116 -6.41 5.93 -11.79
N ASP A 117 -7.15 4.83 -11.97
CA ASP A 117 -7.63 3.96 -10.89
C ASP A 117 -6.70 2.78 -10.59
N ILE A 118 -5.46 2.83 -11.10
CA ILE A 118 -4.42 1.81 -10.87
C ILE A 118 -3.36 2.38 -9.95
N LEU A 119 -3.04 1.65 -8.89
CA LEU A 119 -1.88 1.86 -8.03
C LEU A 119 -0.82 0.82 -8.37
N GLU A 120 0.34 1.26 -8.81
CA GLU A 120 1.49 0.42 -9.12
C GLU A 120 2.54 0.59 -8.02
N GLU A 121 3.03 -0.52 -7.46
CA GLU A 121 4.22 -0.55 -6.60
C GLU A 121 5.28 -1.45 -7.26
N GLU A 122 6.48 -0.93 -7.45
CA GLU A 122 7.64 -1.69 -7.91
C GLU A 122 8.72 -1.65 -6.83
N ILE A 123 9.24 -2.82 -6.45
CA ILE A 123 10.33 -2.97 -5.49
C ILE A 123 11.49 -3.65 -6.20
N LEU A 124 12.59 -2.92 -6.34
CA LEU A 124 13.86 -3.40 -6.86
C LEU A 124 14.73 -3.83 -5.69
N ILE A 125 15.21 -5.08 -5.73
CA ILE A 125 16.03 -5.65 -4.66
C ILE A 125 17.38 -6.07 -5.23
N THR A 126 18.46 -5.66 -4.56
CA THR A 126 19.84 -6.02 -4.92
C THR A 126 20.65 -6.39 -3.68
N GLY A 127 21.65 -7.25 -3.88
CA GLY A 127 22.65 -7.51 -2.85
C GLY A 127 23.52 -6.28 -2.65
N ASP A 128 23.73 -5.90 -1.39
CA ASP A 128 24.61 -4.82 -1.01
C ASP A 128 26.04 -5.34 -0.86
N ASN A 129 26.76 -5.36 -1.98
CA ASN A 129 28.19 -5.66 -1.99
C ASN A 129 28.96 -4.34 -1.91
N PRO A 130 29.76 -4.11 -0.86
CA PRO A 130 30.54 -2.88 -0.74
C PRO A 130 31.47 -2.73 -1.94
N ALA A 131 31.53 -1.52 -2.51
CA ALA A 131 32.45 -1.20 -3.58
C ALA A 131 33.89 -1.48 -3.13
N ILE A 132 34.64 -2.26 -3.91
CA ILE A 132 36.10 -2.17 -3.91
C ILE A 132 36.41 -0.76 -4.44
N LYS A 133 37.31 -0.01 -3.77
CA LYS A 133 37.67 1.37 -4.15
C LYS A 133 37.88 1.46 -5.68
N ASP A 134 37.29 2.50 -6.27
CA ASP A 134 37.38 2.88 -7.70
C ASP A 134 36.59 2.05 -8.72
N VAL A 135 35.62 1.23 -8.29
CA VAL A 135 34.72 0.50 -9.21
C VAL A 135 33.27 0.95 -9.03
N MET A 136 32.63 1.41 -10.12
CA MET A 136 31.17 1.54 -10.15
C MET A 136 30.55 0.18 -9.85
N VAL A 137 29.88 0.05 -8.70
CA VAL A 137 29.18 -1.18 -8.35
C VAL A 137 28.05 -1.39 -9.34
N SER A 138 28.20 -2.42 -10.17
CA SER A 138 27.10 -2.95 -10.97
C SER A 138 26.03 -3.44 -10.00
N VAL A 139 24.92 -2.72 -9.93
CA VAL A 139 23.72 -3.17 -9.23
C VAL A 139 23.16 -4.34 -10.04
N ARG A 140 23.52 -5.57 -9.66
CA ARG A 140 22.84 -6.76 -10.17
C ARG A 140 21.51 -6.85 -9.46
N THR A 141 20.42 -6.51 -10.14
CA THR A 141 19.07 -6.70 -9.59
C THR A 141 18.86 -8.19 -9.35
N HIS A 142 18.63 -8.56 -8.09
CA HIS A 142 18.40 -9.96 -7.71
C HIS A 142 16.93 -10.33 -7.88
N SER A 143 16.03 -9.38 -7.58
CA SER A 143 14.61 -9.55 -7.88
C SER A 143 13.90 -8.22 -8.11
N ILE A 144 12.82 -8.28 -8.88
CA ILE A 144 11.85 -7.20 -9.06
C ILE A 144 10.51 -7.72 -8.59
N HIS A 145 9.89 -7.01 -7.65
CA HIS A 145 8.53 -7.31 -7.22
C HIS A 145 7.59 -6.21 -7.72
N LEU A 146 6.63 -6.60 -8.55
CA LEU A 146 5.62 -5.71 -9.08
C LEU A 146 4.28 -5.98 -8.41
N LYS A 147 3.57 -4.92 -8.02
CA LYS A 147 2.17 -4.98 -7.61
C LYS A 147 1.39 -4.01 -8.47
N THR A 148 0.36 -4.52 -9.12
CA THR A 148 -0.62 -3.71 -9.84
C THR A 148 -1.96 -3.89 -9.16
N MET A 149 -2.50 -2.80 -8.62
CA MET A 149 -3.71 -2.83 -7.80
C MET A 149 -4.76 -1.88 -8.38
N ARG A 150 -6.03 -2.26 -8.26
CA ARG A 150 -7.17 -1.43 -8.66
C ARG A 150 -7.89 -0.91 -7.42
N ARG A 151 -8.38 0.33 -7.51
CA ARG A 151 -9.22 0.92 -6.48
C ARG A 151 -10.50 0.09 -6.32
N MET A 152 -10.82 -0.29 -5.09
CA MET A 152 -12.11 -0.88 -4.78
C MET A 152 -13.15 0.24 -4.70
N SER A 153 -14.09 0.25 -5.63
CA SER A 153 -15.28 1.10 -5.50
C SER A 153 -16.10 0.59 -4.32
N MET A 154 -16.35 1.45 -3.34
CA MET A 154 -17.39 1.19 -2.35
C MET A 154 -18.74 1.24 -3.06
N SER A 155 -19.20 0.09 -3.53
CA SER A 155 -20.60 -0.07 -3.94
C SER A 155 -21.45 0.22 -2.71
N ASN A 156 -22.04 1.41 -2.64
CA ASN A 156 -23.16 1.71 -1.76
C ASN A 156 -24.31 0.77 -2.13
N LYS A 157 -24.31 -0.44 -1.55
CA LYS A 157 -25.51 -1.26 -1.49
C LYS A 157 -26.43 -0.56 -0.51
N THR A 158 -27.20 0.39 -1.02
CA THR A 158 -28.38 0.91 -0.33
C THR A 158 -29.28 -0.28 -0.06
N ILE A 159 -29.27 -0.76 1.19
CA ILE A 159 -30.22 -1.74 1.67
C ILE A 159 -31.57 -1.05 1.65
N SER A 160 -32.33 -1.25 0.58
CA SER A 160 -33.75 -0.88 0.57
C SER A 160 -34.46 -1.79 1.56
N ASN A 161 -34.75 -1.26 2.76
CA ASN A 161 -35.61 -1.89 3.73
C ASN A 161 -37.04 -1.95 3.17
N SER A 162 -37.37 -3.03 2.46
CA SER A 162 -38.77 -3.37 2.17
C SER A 162 -39.41 -3.92 3.45
N CYS A 163 -39.87 -3.01 4.28
CA CYS A 163 -40.69 -3.30 5.45
C CYS A 163 -42.05 -3.84 4.96
N LYS A 164 -42.14 -5.15 4.70
CA LYS A 164 -43.42 -5.84 4.49
C LYS A 164 -44.16 -5.84 5.83
N LYS A 165 -45.15 -4.93 5.96
CA LYS A 165 -46.20 -5.00 6.98
C LYS A 165 -46.93 -6.34 6.85
N ASN A 166 -46.60 -7.31 7.71
CA ASN A 166 -47.42 -8.48 7.92
C ASN A 166 -48.70 -8.04 8.63
N LYS A 167 -49.82 -8.00 7.90
CA LYS A 167 -51.16 -7.88 8.48
C LYS A 167 -51.44 -9.16 9.26
N GLY A 168 -51.45 -9.06 10.59
CA GLY A 168 -51.90 -10.12 11.47
C GLY A 168 -53.41 -10.34 11.33
N THR A 169 -53.80 -11.53 10.87
CA THR A 169 -55.18 -12.01 10.91
C THR A 169 -55.42 -12.64 12.28
N ILE A 170 -56.15 -11.95 13.16
CA ILE A 170 -56.63 -12.51 14.42
C ILE A 170 -57.86 -13.35 14.12
N SER A 171 -57.72 -14.68 14.17
CA SER A 171 -58.83 -15.63 14.19
C SER A 171 -59.20 -15.91 15.65
N LYS A 172 -60.32 -15.35 16.11
CA LYS A 172 -60.95 -15.72 17.39
C LYS A 172 -61.66 -17.06 17.22
N LYS A 173 -61.30 -18.05 18.04
CA LYS A 173 -62.09 -19.26 18.26
C LYS A 173 -62.14 -19.62 19.74
N ARG A 174 -63.38 -19.85 20.18
CA ARG A 174 -63.87 -20.67 21.31
C ARG A 174 -63.94 -20.03 22.71
N GLY A 175 -65.09 -20.31 23.33
CA GLY A 175 -65.60 -19.85 24.61
C GLY A 175 -67.09 -19.65 24.46
#